data_AF-A0AAT9HIF1-F1
#
_entry.id   AF-A0AAT9HIF1-F1
#
_cell.length_a   1.000
_cell.length_b   1.000
_cell.length_c   1.000
_cell.angle_alpha   90.00
_cell.angle_beta   90.00
_cell.angle_gamma   90.00
#
_symmetry.space_group_name_H-M   'P 1'
#
loop_
_entity.id
_entity.type
_entity.pdbx_description
1 polymer ?
#
loop_
_entity_poly.entity_id
_entity_poly.type
_entity_poly.pdbx_seq_one_letter_code
_entity_poly.pdbx_strand_id
1 'polypeptide(L)'
;MNPPARYAAADLVAGRDVLLVARRELAPGTGRATVVRAAPPAPDIAAALAEAARAAREADAAIVVVGTTEHGESEGYDRTDLALGAGQDALVHAVASANPRTVAVVNSGGPVEMPWREAAGAVLLAWFPGQEGGGGLADVLFGRAEPGGRLPTTWPAVLADAPVTRTRPVDGRLPYDEGLHVGHRGWLRQHRTPAYWFGHGLGYTTWTYEELSVPPFWRAGRT
;
A
#
# COMPACT_ATOMS: atom_id res chain seq x y z
N MET A 1 3.92 -7.95 16.94
CA MET A 1 3.90 -8.93 18.06
C MET A 1 3.22 -10.19 17.54
N ASN A 2 3.82 -11.39 17.64
CA ASN A 2 3.16 -12.63 17.20
C ASN A 2 2.60 -13.33 18.44
N PRO A 3 1.36 -13.05 18.86
CA PRO A 3 0.79 -13.70 20.03
C PRO A 3 0.71 -15.22 19.79
N PRO A 4 0.90 -16.04 20.83
CA PRO A 4 0.74 -17.48 20.69
C PRO A 4 -0.69 -17.81 20.24
N ALA A 5 -0.80 -18.52 19.11
CA ALA A 5 -2.06 -18.91 18.50
C ALA A 5 -2.28 -20.42 18.58
N ARG A 6 -3.55 -20.83 18.58
CA ARG A 6 -3.99 -22.22 18.43
C ARG A 6 -5.00 -22.28 17.29
N TYR A 7 -4.86 -23.27 16.43
CA TYR A 7 -5.72 -23.46 15.26
C TYR A 7 -6.44 -24.81 15.37
N ALA A 8 -7.69 -24.84 14.91
CA ALA A 8 -8.47 -26.05 14.75
C ALA A 8 -9.30 -25.91 13.46
N ALA A 9 -9.55 -27.02 12.78
CA ALA A 9 -10.44 -27.08 11.62
C ALA A 9 -11.70 -27.88 11.98
N ALA A 10 -12.82 -27.49 11.40
CA ALA A 10 -14.09 -28.20 11.54
C ALA A 10 -14.89 -28.06 10.24
N ASP A 11 -15.52 -29.14 9.80
CA ASP A 11 -16.44 -29.12 8.66
C ASP A 11 -17.77 -28.53 9.09
N LEU A 12 -18.24 -27.51 8.38
CA LEU A 12 -19.49 -26.82 8.66
C LEU A 12 -20.50 -27.06 7.54
N VAL A 13 -21.78 -27.12 7.90
CA VAL A 13 -22.89 -27.24 6.95
C VAL A 13 -23.51 -25.85 6.77
N ALA A 14 -23.67 -25.41 5.53
CA ALA A 14 -24.28 -24.13 5.21
C ALA A 14 -25.68 -23.99 5.86
N GLY A 15 -25.95 -22.84 6.47
CA GLY A 15 -27.21 -22.55 7.15
C GLY A 15 -27.41 -23.24 8.50
N ARG A 16 -26.38 -23.89 9.07
CA ARG A 16 -26.42 -24.48 10.41
C ARG A 16 -25.59 -23.67 11.39
N ASP A 17 -26.21 -23.31 12.51
CA ASP A 17 -25.53 -22.62 13.60
C ASP A 17 -24.57 -23.56 14.32
N VAL A 18 -23.42 -23.02 14.73
CA VAL A 18 -22.37 -23.73 15.43
C VAL A 18 -21.93 -22.90 16.62
N LEU A 19 -21.87 -23.51 17.80
CA LEU A 19 -21.39 -22.84 19.02
C LEU A 19 -19.87 -23.01 19.14
N LEU A 20 -19.15 -21.90 19.07
CA LEU A 20 -17.71 -21.86 19.30
C LEU A 20 -17.43 -21.45 20.75
N VAL A 21 -16.77 -22.31 21.52
CA VAL A 21 -16.42 -22.04 22.92
C VAL A 21 -14.92 -22.14 23.13
N ALA A 22 -14.29 -21.03 23.54
CA ALA A 22 -12.92 -21.02 24.04
C ALA A 22 -12.93 -20.95 25.57
N ARG A 23 -12.35 -21.96 26.23
CA ARG A 23 -12.16 -21.97 27.69
C ARG A 23 -10.69 -21.81 28.03
N ARG A 24 -10.40 -20.99 29.04
CA ARG A 24 -9.04 -20.75 29.52
C ARG A 24 -9.04 -20.49 31.02
N GLU A 25 -8.02 -20.99 31.69
CA GLU A 25 -7.70 -20.65 33.08
C GLU A 25 -6.57 -19.62 33.12
N LEU A 26 -6.69 -18.65 34.03
CA LEU A 26 -5.69 -17.60 34.27
C LEU A 26 -5.12 -17.74 35.68
N ALA A 27 -3.82 -17.52 35.82
CA ALA A 27 -3.18 -17.48 37.12
C ALA A 27 -3.65 -16.23 37.89
N PRO A 28 -3.77 -16.30 39.24
CA PRO A 28 -4.12 -15.14 40.06
C PRO A 28 -3.19 -13.94 39.78
N GLY A 29 -3.76 -12.73 39.68
CA GLY A 29 -3.01 -11.50 39.41
C GLY A 29 -2.54 -11.31 37.97
N THR A 30 -2.95 -12.17 37.03
CA THR A 30 -2.62 -12.04 35.60
C THR A 30 -3.83 -11.65 34.76
N GLY A 31 -3.60 -10.89 33.68
CA GLY A 31 -4.61 -10.53 32.68
C GLY A 31 -4.12 -10.86 31.27
N ARG A 32 -5.01 -11.36 30.40
CA ARG A 32 -4.73 -11.56 28.98
C ARG A 32 -5.98 -11.31 28.16
N ALA A 33 -5.84 -10.57 27.07
CA ALA A 33 -6.84 -10.53 26.02
C ALA A 33 -6.82 -11.87 25.25
N THR A 34 -8.01 -12.43 24.97
CA THR A 34 -8.17 -13.59 24.10
C THR A 34 -9.09 -13.21 22.96
N VAL A 35 -8.61 -13.38 21.73
CA VAL A 35 -9.40 -13.17 20.52
C VAL A 35 -9.72 -14.55 19.94
N VAL A 36 -11.00 -14.78 19.65
CA VAL A 36 -11.46 -16.00 18.98
C VAL A 36 -11.99 -15.59 17.61
N ARG A 37 -11.44 -16.22 16.57
CA ARG A 37 -11.83 -15.96 15.17
C ARG A 37 -12.15 -17.27 14.49
N ALA A 38 -13.21 -17.26 13.69
CA ALA A 38 -13.50 -18.30 12.71
C ALA A 38 -13.42 -17.68 11.31
N ALA A 39 -12.80 -18.39 10.37
CA ALA A 39 -12.71 -17.98 8.97
C ALA A 39 -12.72 -19.25 8.11
N PRO A 40 -13.21 -19.18 6.86
CA PRO A 40 -13.00 -20.26 5.91
C PRO A 40 -11.49 -20.54 5.74
N PRO A 41 -11.12 -21.76 5.30
CA PRO A 41 -9.72 -22.06 4.99
C PRO A 41 -9.19 -21.06 3.95
N ALA A 42 -7.90 -20.74 4.05
CA ALA A 42 -7.25 -19.94 3.02
C ALA A 42 -7.42 -20.65 1.66
N PRO A 43 -7.79 -19.92 0.60
CA PRO A 43 -7.92 -20.52 -0.71
C PRO A 43 -6.56 -21.01 -1.21
N ASP A 44 -6.57 -22.01 -2.07
CA ASP A 44 -5.37 -22.33 -2.86
C ASP A 44 -5.01 -21.12 -3.72
N ILE A 45 -3.80 -20.61 -3.54
CA ILE A 45 -3.35 -19.36 -4.17
C ILE A 45 -3.34 -19.52 -5.70
N ALA A 46 -2.92 -20.67 -6.22
CA ALA A 46 -2.88 -20.90 -7.66
C ALA A 46 -4.29 -20.87 -8.27
N ALA A 47 -5.26 -21.58 -7.65
CA ALA A 47 -6.65 -21.54 -8.07
C ALA A 47 -7.26 -20.13 -7.96
N ALA A 48 -6.98 -19.40 -6.87
CA ALA A 48 -7.49 -18.03 -6.68
C ALA A 48 -6.95 -17.06 -7.75
N LEU A 49 -5.67 -17.16 -8.11
CA LEU A 49 -5.06 -16.34 -9.18
C LEU A 49 -5.65 -16.68 -10.55
N ALA A 50 -5.86 -17.96 -10.85
CA ALA A 50 -6.46 -18.39 -12.10
C ALA A 50 -7.91 -17.87 -12.23
N GLU A 51 -8.67 -17.92 -11.14
CA GLU A 51 -10.04 -17.41 -11.10
C GLU A 51 -10.09 -15.88 -11.28
N ALA A 52 -9.20 -15.14 -10.62
CA ALA A 52 -9.10 -13.68 -10.79
C ALA A 52 -8.76 -13.30 -12.25
N ALA A 53 -7.82 -14.02 -12.88
CA ALA A 53 -7.46 -13.80 -14.28
C ALA A 53 -8.62 -14.14 -15.23
N ARG A 54 -9.41 -15.17 -14.95
CA ARG A 54 -10.60 -15.53 -15.72
C ARG A 54 -11.67 -14.44 -15.63
N ALA A 55 -12.00 -14.00 -14.43
CA ALA A 55 -12.98 -12.93 -14.20
C ALA A 55 -12.54 -11.62 -14.89
N ALA A 56 -11.26 -11.27 -14.81
CA ALA A 56 -10.72 -10.08 -15.48
C ALA A 56 -10.85 -10.14 -17.01
N ARG A 57 -10.66 -11.31 -17.62
CA ARG A 57 -10.77 -11.51 -19.07
C ARG A 57 -12.19 -11.32 -19.59
N GLU A 58 -13.18 -11.67 -18.77
CA GLU A 58 -14.61 -11.58 -19.11
C GLU A 58 -15.19 -10.17 -18.87
N ALA A 59 -14.46 -9.27 -18.20
CA ALA A 59 -14.89 -7.93 -17.86
C ALA A 59 -14.39 -6.86 -18.85
N ASP A 60 -15.14 -5.76 -19.00
CA ASP A 60 -14.72 -4.61 -19.80
C ASP A 60 -13.48 -3.91 -19.23
N ALA A 61 -13.36 -3.88 -17.90
CA ALA A 61 -12.24 -3.38 -17.12
C ALA A 61 -12.16 -4.13 -15.78
N ALA A 62 -10.97 -4.20 -15.19
CA ALA A 62 -10.74 -4.83 -13.90
C ALA A 62 -10.20 -3.83 -12.88
N ILE A 63 -10.68 -3.89 -11.63
CA ILE A 63 -10.15 -3.10 -10.53
C ILE A 63 -9.56 -4.08 -9.51
N VAL A 64 -8.25 -3.99 -9.28
CA VAL A 64 -7.54 -4.83 -8.31
C VAL A 64 -7.10 -3.96 -7.16
N VAL A 65 -7.57 -4.27 -5.95
CA VAL A 65 -7.19 -3.54 -4.74
C VAL A 65 -6.11 -4.32 -4.00
N VAL A 66 -4.95 -3.71 -3.84
CA VAL A 66 -3.79 -4.24 -3.13
C VAL A 66 -3.33 -3.25 -2.07
N GLY A 67 -2.55 -3.70 -1.10
CA GLY A 67 -2.08 -2.80 -0.05
C GLY A 67 -1.28 -3.47 1.05
N THR A 68 -0.80 -2.66 1.96
CA THR A 68 -0.22 -3.13 3.22
C THR A 68 -1.31 -3.27 4.28
N THR A 69 -0.99 -3.99 5.35
CA THR A 69 -1.91 -4.22 6.49
C THR A 69 -1.22 -3.83 7.78
N GLU A 70 -1.92 -3.93 8.91
CA GLU A 70 -1.33 -3.76 10.27
C GLU A 70 -0.13 -4.69 10.56
N HIS A 71 0.08 -5.73 9.76
CA HIS A 71 1.25 -6.62 9.84
C HIS A 71 2.46 -6.06 9.07
N GLY A 72 2.20 -5.24 8.05
CA GLY A 72 3.22 -4.58 7.25
C GLY A 72 3.53 -3.17 7.75
N GLU A 73 2.55 -2.43 8.26
CA GLU A 73 2.73 -1.06 8.74
C GLU A 73 1.98 -0.89 10.07
N SER A 74 2.73 -0.72 11.17
CA SER A 74 2.16 -0.51 12.50
C SER A 74 3.14 0.26 13.38
N GLU A 75 2.60 0.95 14.39
CA GLU A 75 3.40 1.50 15.47
C GLU A 75 4.18 0.39 16.18
N GLY A 76 5.42 0.70 16.57
CA GLY A 76 6.28 -0.18 17.35
C GLY A 76 7.28 -1.02 16.57
N TYR A 77 7.25 -0.99 15.23
CA TYR A 77 8.30 -1.58 14.39
C TYR A 77 8.33 -0.97 12.98
N ASP A 78 9.51 -1.01 12.36
CA ASP A 78 9.69 -0.60 10.97
C ASP A 78 9.56 -1.78 10.00
N ARG A 79 9.13 -1.49 8.78
CA ARG A 79 9.22 -2.41 7.64
C ARG A 79 10.67 -2.80 7.36
N THR A 80 10.86 -4.04 6.90
CA THR A 80 12.17 -4.57 6.46
C THR A 80 12.38 -4.50 4.95
N ASP A 81 11.28 -4.36 4.20
CA ASP A 81 11.23 -4.28 2.75
C ASP A 81 10.04 -3.40 2.32
N LEU A 82 9.89 -3.19 1.01
CA LEU A 82 8.80 -2.41 0.43
C LEU A 82 7.81 -3.29 -0.34
N ALA A 83 7.82 -4.61 -0.15
CA ALA A 83 6.89 -5.49 -0.84
C ALA A 83 5.46 -5.30 -0.32
N LEU A 84 4.46 -5.51 -1.18
CA LEU A 84 3.05 -5.52 -0.79
C LEU A 84 2.71 -6.73 0.11
N GLY A 85 3.55 -7.76 0.12
CA GLY A 85 3.31 -9.02 0.84
C GLY A 85 2.84 -10.14 -0.09
N ALA A 86 2.68 -11.34 0.48
CA ALA A 86 2.57 -12.58 -0.29
C ALA A 86 1.38 -12.58 -1.27
N GLY A 87 1.68 -12.85 -2.54
CA GLY A 87 0.69 -13.11 -3.59
C GLY A 87 0.07 -11.88 -4.26
N GLN A 88 0.24 -10.67 -3.71
CA GLN A 88 -0.40 -9.46 -4.26
C GLN A 88 0.21 -9.04 -5.61
N ASP A 89 1.54 -9.08 -5.76
CA ASP A 89 2.17 -8.77 -7.05
C ASP A 89 1.80 -9.77 -8.14
N ALA A 90 1.66 -11.05 -7.77
CA ALA A 90 1.22 -12.11 -8.67
C ALA A 90 -0.25 -11.92 -9.08
N LEU A 91 -1.10 -11.47 -8.15
CA LEU A 91 -2.50 -11.11 -8.45
C LEU A 91 -2.58 -10.00 -9.49
N VAL A 92 -1.86 -8.89 -9.27
CA VAL A 92 -1.90 -7.77 -10.23
C VAL A 92 -1.33 -8.19 -11.58
N HIS A 93 -0.22 -8.95 -11.62
CA HIS A 93 0.31 -9.49 -12.88
C HIS A 93 -0.71 -10.38 -13.60
N ALA A 94 -1.35 -11.31 -12.90
CA ALA A 94 -2.30 -12.25 -13.50
C ALA A 94 -3.52 -11.51 -14.09
N VAL A 95 -4.05 -10.53 -13.36
CA VAL A 95 -5.20 -9.74 -13.80
C VAL A 95 -4.82 -8.79 -14.94
N ALA A 96 -3.74 -8.02 -14.81
CA ALA A 96 -3.30 -7.08 -15.83
C ALA A 96 -2.89 -7.79 -17.15
N SER A 97 -2.28 -8.97 -17.05
CA SER A 97 -1.96 -9.80 -18.23
C SER A 97 -3.21 -10.35 -18.92
N ALA A 98 -4.28 -10.64 -18.16
CA ALA A 98 -5.54 -11.11 -18.71
C ALA A 98 -6.40 -9.98 -19.29
N ASN A 99 -6.30 -8.77 -18.74
CA ASN A 99 -7.00 -7.58 -19.19
C ASN A 99 -6.14 -6.31 -19.00
N PRO A 100 -5.65 -5.69 -20.09
CA PRO A 100 -4.82 -4.48 -19.99
C PRO A 100 -5.58 -3.24 -19.49
N ARG A 101 -6.93 -3.25 -19.48
CA ARG A 101 -7.77 -2.21 -18.84
C ARG A 101 -7.92 -2.47 -17.35
N THR A 102 -6.80 -2.77 -16.70
CA THR A 102 -6.73 -3.00 -15.25
C THR A 102 -6.32 -1.72 -14.53
N VAL A 103 -7.10 -1.32 -13.54
CA VAL A 103 -6.74 -0.29 -12.56
C VAL A 103 -6.30 -0.98 -11.27
N ALA A 104 -5.04 -0.78 -10.89
CA ALA A 104 -4.53 -1.23 -9.60
C ALA A 104 -4.69 -0.11 -8.56
N VAL A 105 -5.49 -0.36 -7.53
CA VAL A 105 -5.67 0.55 -6.40
C VAL A 105 -4.74 0.13 -5.26
N VAL A 106 -3.88 1.03 -4.80
CA VAL A 106 -2.86 0.76 -3.79
C VAL A 106 -3.23 1.45 -2.48
N ASN A 107 -3.42 0.66 -1.43
CA ASN A 107 -3.66 1.13 -0.07
C ASN A 107 -2.41 0.90 0.79
N SER A 108 -1.55 1.90 0.91
CA SER A 108 -0.37 1.84 1.77
C SER A 108 -0.09 3.22 2.37
N GLY A 109 0.43 3.27 3.60
CA GLY A 109 0.80 4.51 4.27
C GLY A 109 2.15 5.06 3.81
N GLY A 110 2.93 4.30 3.03
CA GLY A 110 4.21 4.74 2.49
C GLY A 110 4.53 4.12 1.13
N PRO A 111 5.76 4.31 0.62
CA PRO A 111 6.15 3.70 -0.64
C PRO A 111 6.08 2.17 -0.58
N VAL A 112 5.71 1.55 -1.70
CA VAL A 112 5.78 0.10 -1.95
C VAL A 112 6.38 -0.14 -3.33
N GLU A 113 7.04 -1.27 -3.50
CA GLU A 113 7.50 -1.73 -4.81
C GLU A 113 6.32 -2.21 -5.65
N MET A 114 6.29 -1.78 -6.91
CA MET A 114 5.23 -2.12 -7.87
C MET A 114 5.87 -2.61 -9.17
N PRO A 115 6.37 -3.85 -9.22
CA PRO A 115 7.02 -4.39 -10.43
C PRO A 115 6.07 -4.48 -11.62
N TRP A 116 4.76 -4.52 -11.37
CA TRP A 116 3.68 -4.55 -12.37
C TRP A 116 3.20 -3.18 -12.83
N ARG A 117 3.74 -2.06 -12.33
CA ARG A 117 3.18 -0.71 -12.58
C ARG A 117 3.05 -0.33 -14.06
N GLU A 118 3.90 -0.89 -14.92
CA GLU A 118 3.89 -0.66 -16.38
C GLU A 118 2.92 -1.61 -17.11
N ALA A 119 2.49 -2.70 -16.46
CA ALA A 119 1.53 -3.66 -17.01
C ALA A 119 0.07 -3.28 -16.69
N ALA A 120 -0.15 -2.61 -15.56
CA ALA A 120 -1.47 -2.06 -15.22
C ALA A 120 -1.80 -0.87 -16.13
N GLY A 121 -3.04 -0.80 -16.62
CA GLY A 121 -3.50 0.33 -17.42
C GLY A 121 -3.59 1.64 -16.63
N ALA A 122 -3.79 1.55 -15.32
CA ALA A 122 -3.67 2.67 -14.39
C ALA A 122 -3.26 2.20 -12.99
N VAL A 123 -2.59 3.08 -12.25
CA VAL A 123 -2.28 2.90 -10.82
C VAL A 123 -2.87 4.06 -10.03
N LEU A 124 -3.70 3.75 -9.04
CA LEU A 124 -4.33 4.75 -8.17
C LEU A 124 -3.88 4.52 -6.73
N LEU A 125 -3.16 5.49 -6.16
CA LEU A 125 -2.76 5.46 -4.76
C LEU A 125 -3.87 6.05 -3.89
N ALA A 126 -4.50 5.22 -3.07
CA ALA A 126 -5.61 5.60 -2.20
C ALA A 126 -5.21 5.75 -0.71
N TRP A 127 -3.96 5.43 -0.36
CA TRP A 127 -3.44 5.50 1.01
C TRP A 127 -4.26 4.64 1.99
N PHE A 128 -4.52 5.14 3.20
CA PHE A 128 -5.56 4.62 4.09
C PHE A 128 -6.71 5.62 4.10
N PRO A 129 -7.73 5.45 3.24
CA PRO A 129 -8.67 6.52 2.90
C PRO A 129 -9.77 6.76 3.96
N GLY A 130 -9.69 6.09 5.12
CA GLY A 130 -10.65 6.24 6.21
C GLY A 130 -12.04 5.69 5.88
N GLN A 131 -13.04 6.10 6.68
CA GLN A 131 -14.38 5.52 6.66
C GLN A 131 -15.16 5.73 5.36
N GLU A 132 -14.92 6.84 4.66
CA GLU A 132 -15.57 7.18 3.38
C GLU A 132 -14.74 6.72 2.16
N GLY A 133 -13.68 5.94 2.38
CA GLY A 133 -12.74 5.59 1.32
C GLY A 133 -13.36 4.85 0.14
N GLY A 134 -14.37 4.00 0.39
CA GLY A 134 -15.09 3.32 -0.69
C GLY A 134 -15.86 4.29 -1.58
N GLY A 135 -16.56 5.27 -0.99
CA GLY A 135 -17.29 6.31 -1.73
C GLY A 135 -16.34 7.21 -2.51
N GLY A 136 -15.29 7.71 -1.85
CA GLY A 136 -14.29 8.56 -2.49
C GLY A 136 -13.56 7.87 -3.65
N LEU A 137 -13.22 6.58 -3.50
CA LEU A 137 -12.63 5.79 -4.57
C LEU A 137 -13.58 5.67 -5.77
N ALA A 138 -14.86 5.40 -5.54
CA ALA A 138 -15.84 5.32 -6.62
C ALA A 138 -16.00 6.68 -7.33
N ASP A 139 -16.07 7.78 -6.59
CA ASP A 139 -16.19 9.11 -7.20
C ASP A 139 -15.01 9.45 -8.11
N VAL A 140 -13.79 9.07 -7.71
CA VAL A 140 -12.60 9.21 -8.58
C VAL A 140 -12.71 8.28 -9.78
N LEU A 141 -12.89 6.98 -9.60
CA LEU A 141 -12.91 6.00 -10.70
C LEU A 141 -13.97 6.30 -11.77
N PHE A 142 -15.11 6.87 -11.38
CA PHE A 142 -16.19 7.26 -12.29
C PHE A 142 -16.12 8.73 -12.74
N GLY A 143 -15.04 9.45 -12.43
CA GLY A 143 -14.81 10.82 -12.89
C GLY A 143 -15.74 11.88 -12.26
N ARG A 144 -16.39 11.55 -11.15
CA ARG A 144 -17.17 12.53 -10.34
C ARG A 144 -16.25 13.44 -9.53
N ALA A 145 -15.05 12.96 -9.22
CA ALA A 145 -13.98 13.73 -8.59
C ALA A 145 -12.66 13.54 -9.36
N GLU A 146 -11.84 14.60 -9.40
CA GLU A 146 -10.52 14.57 -10.02
C GLU A 146 -9.48 13.91 -9.10
N PRO A 147 -8.56 13.07 -9.59
CA PRO A 147 -7.43 12.56 -8.82
C PRO A 147 -6.36 13.65 -8.63
N GLY A 148 -6.69 14.73 -7.92
CA GLY A 148 -5.83 15.91 -7.76
C GLY A 148 -4.64 15.74 -6.80
N GLY A 149 -4.44 14.57 -6.20
CA GLY A 149 -3.36 14.31 -5.26
C GLY A 149 -1.97 14.42 -5.88
N ARG A 150 -0.98 14.84 -5.08
CA ARG A 150 0.45 14.88 -5.47
C ARG A 150 1.26 14.16 -4.39
N LEU A 151 2.22 13.34 -4.81
CA LEU A 151 2.99 12.50 -3.89
C LEU A 151 3.79 13.37 -2.88
N PRO A 152 3.59 13.18 -1.56
CA PRO A 152 4.35 13.89 -0.53
C PRO A 152 5.75 13.28 -0.33
N THR A 153 6.05 12.14 -0.95
CA THR A 153 7.32 11.41 -0.86
C THR A 153 7.79 10.95 -2.24
N THR A 154 9.08 10.64 -2.37
CA THR A 154 9.64 10.03 -3.59
C THR A 154 9.55 8.51 -3.48
N TRP A 155 9.05 7.85 -4.53
CA TRP A 155 8.79 6.41 -4.52
C TRP A 155 9.87 5.66 -5.32
N PRO A 156 10.68 4.80 -4.68
CA PRO A 156 11.68 4.01 -5.38
C PRO A 156 11.04 2.98 -6.34
N ALA A 157 11.78 2.56 -7.36
CA ALA A 157 11.44 1.35 -8.11
C ALA A 157 11.73 0.09 -7.30
N VAL A 158 12.85 0.07 -6.58
CA VAL A 158 13.24 -0.94 -5.59
C VAL A 158 13.87 -0.28 -4.35
N LEU A 159 13.74 -0.88 -3.16
CA LEU A 159 14.24 -0.31 -1.90
C LEU A 159 15.74 0.00 -1.93
N ALA A 160 16.52 -0.85 -2.62
CA ALA A 160 17.96 -0.63 -2.82
C ALA A 160 18.27 0.70 -3.55
N ASP A 161 17.27 1.29 -4.20
CA ASP A 161 17.40 2.59 -4.84
C ASP A 161 17.17 3.79 -3.93
N ALA A 162 16.54 3.59 -2.77
CA ALA A 162 16.29 4.69 -1.85
C ALA A 162 17.62 5.27 -1.30
N PRO A 163 17.76 6.60 -1.23
CA PRO A 163 18.99 7.24 -0.78
C PRO A 163 19.27 7.05 0.71
N VAL A 164 18.23 6.74 1.49
CA VAL A 164 18.29 6.51 2.93
C VAL A 164 17.56 5.19 3.21
N THR A 165 18.31 4.16 3.60
CA THR A 165 17.80 2.81 3.89
C THR A 165 18.13 2.33 5.30
N ARG A 166 19.08 3.00 5.99
CA ARG A 166 19.46 2.67 7.36
C ARG A 166 18.49 3.31 8.34
N THR A 167 17.55 2.52 8.86
CA THR A 167 16.55 2.98 9.84
C THR A 167 16.74 2.40 11.24
N ARG A 168 17.62 1.41 11.39
CA ARG A 168 17.81 0.68 12.66
C ARG A 168 18.97 1.25 13.48
N PRO A 169 18.73 1.69 14.74
CA PRO A 169 19.80 2.08 15.64
C PRO A 169 20.74 0.90 15.98
N VAL A 170 22.03 1.20 16.13
CA VAL A 170 23.04 0.28 16.68
C VAL A 170 23.50 0.85 18.01
N ASP A 171 23.46 0.04 19.07
CA ASP A 171 23.78 0.47 20.44
C ASP A 171 23.03 1.75 20.88
N GLY A 172 21.76 1.85 20.48
CA GLY A 172 20.89 2.99 20.79
C GLY A 172 21.18 4.27 19.99
N ARG A 173 22.02 4.20 18.94
CA ARG A 173 22.40 5.34 18.11
C ARG A 173 22.07 5.10 16.64
N LEU A 174 21.48 6.10 15.99
CA LEU A 174 21.24 6.10 14.54
C LEU A 174 21.85 7.38 13.95
N PRO A 175 23.00 7.30 13.25
CA PRO A 175 23.61 8.46 12.61
C PRO A 175 22.88 8.80 11.29
N TYR A 176 22.58 10.09 11.11
CA TYR A 176 21.93 10.64 9.92
C TYR A 176 22.99 11.22 8.97
N ASP A 177 23.81 10.32 8.40
CA ASP A 177 24.96 10.67 7.56
C ASP A 177 24.54 11.34 6.24
N GLU A 178 23.28 11.17 5.83
CA GLU A 178 22.68 11.79 4.66
C GLU A 178 22.52 13.32 4.81
N GLY A 179 22.53 13.85 6.04
CA GLY A 179 22.32 15.26 6.32
C GLY A 179 21.02 15.80 5.69
N LEU A 180 21.12 16.84 4.87
CA LEU A 180 19.96 17.46 4.21
C LEU A 180 19.45 16.69 2.98
N HIS A 181 20.10 15.59 2.60
CA HIS A 181 19.83 14.86 1.38
C HIS A 181 18.81 13.72 1.58
N VAL A 182 17.67 14.06 2.19
CA VAL A 182 16.54 13.15 2.43
C VAL A 182 15.49 13.27 1.32
N GLY A 183 14.84 12.15 0.98
CA GLY A 183 13.80 12.11 -0.06
C GLY A 183 14.35 12.54 -1.42
N HIS A 184 13.59 13.35 -2.18
CA HIS A 184 13.98 13.79 -3.51
C HIS A 184 15.38 14.45 -3.57
N ARG A 185 15.84 15.11 -2.50
CA ARG A 185 17.18 15.72 -2.45
C ARG A 185 18.30 14.68 -2.47
N GLY A 186 18.06 13.52 -1.85
CA GLY A 186 18.97 12.38 -1.90
C GLY A 186 19.07 11.78 -3.30
N TRP A 187 17.92 11.61 -3.96
CA TRP A 187 17.86 11.15 -5.35
C TRP A 187 18.59 12.08 -6.31
N LEU A 188 18.38 13.40 -6.18
CA LEU A 188 19.07 14.42 -6.97
C LEU A 188 20.59 14.37 -6.76
N ARG A 189 21.05 14.23 -5.50
CA ARG A 189 22.49 14.12 -5.19
C ARG A 189 23.12 12.85 -5.77
N GLN A 190 22.38 11.75 -5.80
CA GLN A 190 22.88 10.47 -6.32
C GLN A 190 22.72 10.32 -7.84
N HIS A 191 22.07 11.29 -8.52
CA HIS A 191 21.76 11.22 -9.94
C HIS A 191 20.97 9.96 -10.35
N ARG A 192 20.00 9.57 -9.51
CA ARG A 192 19.15 8.40 -9.73
C ARG A 192 17.73 8.80 -10.09
N THR A 193 17.02 7.90 -10.78
CA THR A 193 15.62 8.11 -11.18
C THR A 193 14.72 7.19 -10.36
N PRO A 194 13.79 7.74 -9.54
CA PRO A 194 12.78 6.97 -8.82
C PRO A 194 11.68 6.49 -9.78
N ALA A 195 10.81 5.59 -9.31
CA ALA A 195 9.61 5.23 -10.05
C ALA A 195 8.66 6.43 -10.16
N TYR A 196 8.47 7.15 -9.04
CA TYR A 196 7.70 8.40 -9.03
C TYR A 196 8.38 9.45 -8.17
N TRP A 197 8.51 10.66 -8.71
CA TRP A 197 9.10 11.79 -8.00
C TRP A 197 8.17 12.36 -6.93
N PHE A 198 8.77 13.02 -5.92
CA PHE A 198 8.03 13.92 -5.05
C PHE A 198 7.23 14.93 -5.90
N GLY A 199 5.97 15.16 -5.56
CA GLY A 199 5.07 16.04 -6.29
C GLY A 199 4.45 15.43 -7.55
N HIS A 200 4.77 14.19 -7.92
CA HIS A 200 4.12 13.52 -9.06
C HIS A 200 2.64 13.24 -8.75
N GLY A 201 1.79 13.37 -9.78
CA GLY A 201 0.38 13.00 -9.76
C GLY A 201 -0.28 13.44 -11.05
N LEU A 202 -1.12 12.59 -11.61
CA LEU A 202 -1.82 12.84 -12.86
C LEU A 202 -3.21 13.45 -12.59
N GLY A 203 -4.00 13.59 -13.64
CA GLY A 203 -5.37 14.10 -13.63
C GLY A 203 -6.15 13.54 -14.84
N TYR A 204 -7.45 13.72 -14.86
CA TYR A 204 -8.29 13.42 -16.02
C TYR A 204 -8.29 14.55 -17.06
N THR A 205 -7.72 15.70 -16.72
CA THR A 205 -7.54 16.83 -17.65
C THR A 205 -6.10 17.30 -17.72
N THR A 206 -5.83 18.20 -18.67
CA THR A 206 -4.52 18.79 -18.95
C THR A 206 -4.46 20.24 -18.49
N TRP A 207 -3.28 20.67 -18.05
CA TRP A 207 -3.02 22.03 -17.59
C TRP A 207 -1.66 22.49 -18.09
N THR A 208 -1.47 23.80 -18.26
CA THR A 208 -0.20 24.41 -18.64
C THR A 208 0.07 25.63 -17.77
N TYR A 209 1.34 25.84 -17.40
CA TYR A 209 1.78 27.11 -16.82
C TYR A 209 2.09 28.08 -17.95
N GLU A 210 1.48 29.27 -17.93
CA GLU A 210 1.64 30.26 -19.00
C GLU A 210 2.68 31.33 -18.63
N GLU A 211 2.54 31.92 -17.43
CA GLU A 211 3.44 32.98 -16.97
C GLU A 211 3.74 32.82 -15.48
N LEU A 212 5.00 33.09 -15.11
CA LEU A 212 5.45 33.19 -13.73
C LEU A 212 6.22 34.50 -13.56
N SER A 213 5.62 35.46 -12.86
CA SER A 213 6.29 36.70 -12.47
C SER A 213 6.84 36.56 -11.06
N VAL A 214 8.15 36.79 -10.91
CA VAL A 214 8.84 36.75 -9.62
C VAL A 214 9.52 38.11 -9.40
N PRO A 215 9.30 38.77 -8.25
CA PRO A 215 10.01 40.02 -7.96
C PRO A 215 11.52 39.76 -7.83
N PRO A 216 12.37 40.72 -8.22
CA PRO A 216 13.83 40.56 -8.19
C PRO A 216 14.40 40.40 -6.77
N PHE A 217 13.62 40.80 -5.75
CA PHE A 217 13.95 40.57 -4.35
C PHE A 217 12.69 40.19 -3.57
N TRP A 218 12.88 39.32 -2.58
CA TRP A 218 11.84 38.96 -1.61
C TRP A 218 12.46 38.95 -0.22
N ARG A 219 11.78 39.54 0.77
CA ARG A 219 12.22 39.47 2.17
C ARG A 219 11.37 38.43 2.90
N ALA A 220 12.02 37.41 3.44
CA ALA A 220 11.36 36.39 4.25
C ALA A 220 10.58 37.04 5.41
N GLY A 221 9.35 36.58 5.64
CA GLY A 221 8.54 36.97 6.81
C GLY A 221 7.62 38.18 6.64
N ARG A 222 7.38 38.68 5.41
CA ARG A 222 6.26 39.60 5.14
C ARG A 222 5.13 38.84 4.43
N THR A 223 4.01 38.68 5.12
CA THR A 223 2.71 38.32 4.55
C THR A 223 2.04 39.55 3.96
#